data_AF-A0A367IGY1-F1
#
_entry.id   AF-A0A367IGY1-F1
#
_cell.length_a   1.000
_cell.length_b   1.000
_cell.length_c   1.000
_cell.angle_alpha   90.00
_cell.angle_beta   90.00
_cell.angle_gamma   90.00
#
_symmetry.space_group_name_H-M   'P 1'
#
loop_
_entity.id
_entity.type
_entity.pdbx_description
1 polymer ?
#
loop_
_entity_poly.entity_id
_entity_poly.type
_entity_poly.pdbx_seq_one_letter_code
_entity_poly.pdbx_strand_id
1 'polypeptide(L)'
;MFLDCSLSSIMCAHMILDASSDADVHMVTDRFEVGMYGEAPGIISESGWPIARDHWLSSTGFNHPDAGDTAIRSSWLKKSMAISLAERGAHFHTGTRTVEESTDGKEVTLSYPGGKTMTRISFDYIVAANQLSDRVWRGAVTTKRPSGEYITGRRPDSTYEVWWEGGVQPQNPLQLMEWEGEDPKEALRNAATLAASKLSNIMKQGLLT
;
A
#
# COMPACT_ATOMS: atom_id res chain seq x y z
N MET A 1 5.69 3.75 14.64
CA MET A 1 4.73 2.65 14.47
C MET A 1 3.67 3.02 13.43
N PHE A 2 3.36 2.12 12.51
CA PHE A 2 2.28 2.24 11.52
C PHE A 2 1.20 1.21 11.83
N LEU A 3 -0.06 1.64 11.87
CA LEU A 3 -1.20 0.77 12.15
C LEU A 3 -1.90 0.26 10.88
N ASP A 4 -1.21 0.35 9.75
CA ASP A 4 -1.64 -0.18 8.47
C ASP A 4 -0.42 -0.56 7.61
N CYS A 5 -0.67 -1.34 6.56
CA CYS A 5 0.30 -1.66 5.52
C CYS A 5 -0.16 -1.13 4.14
N SER A 6 -0.71 0.08 4.10
CA SER A 6 -1.03 0.78 2.86
C SER A 6 0.23 1.16 2.09
N LEU A 7 0.08 1.42 0.78
CA LEU A 7 1.22 1.80 -0.07
C LEU A 7 1.92 3.07 0.45
N SER A 8 1.15 4.09 0.87
CA SER A 8 1.71 5.32 1.43
C SER A 8 2.46 5.09 2.74
N SER A 9 1.98 4.20 3.62
CA SER A 9 2.66 3.85 4.87
C SER A 9 3.97 3.09 4.62
N ILE A 10 3.98 2.14 3.68
CA ILE A 10 5.19 1.40 3.29
C ILE A 10 6.23 2.35 2.67
N MET A 11 5.80 3.24 1.77
CA MET A 11 6.66 4.27 1.18
C MET A 11 7.23 5.21 2.26
N CYS A 12 6.40 5.66 3.20
CA CYS A 12 6.85 6.51 4.30
C CYS A 12 7.89 5.79 5.16
N ALA A 13 7.67 4.52 5.51
CA ALA A 13 8.61 3.71 6.26
C ALA A 13 9.97 3.56 5.55
N HIS A 14 9.99 3.35 4.23
CA HIS A 14 11.24 3.39 3.47
C HIS A 14 11.93 4.75 3.54
N MET A 15 11.18 5.86 3.44
CA MET A 15 11.74 7.19 3.56
C MET A 15 12.34 7.45 4.96
N ILE A 16 11.71 6.93 6.02
CA ILE A 16 12.24 6.98 7.39
C ILE A 16 13.58 6.25 7.44
N LEU A 17 13.65 5.01 6.95
CA LEU A 17 14.89 4.22 6.95
C LEU A 17 15.95 4.75 5.97
N ASP A 18 15.57 5.54 4.96
CA ASP A 18 16.52 6.27 4.12
C ASP A 18 17.14 7.47 4.88
N ALA A 19 16.39 8.09 5.79
CA ALA A 19 16.84 9.23 6.59
C ALA A 19 17.59 8.80 7.87
N SER A 20 17.16 7.71 8.49
CA SER A 20 17.78 7.13 9.69
C SER A 20 17.65 5.61 9.63
N SER A 21 18.75 4.92 9.34
CA SER A 21 18.81 3.46 9.28
C SER A 21 18.57 2.78 10.62
N ASP A 22 18.75 3.52 11.72
CA ASP A 22 18.62 3.01 13.09
C ASP A 22 17.19 3.17 13.63
N ALA A 23 16.27 3.74 12.85
CA ALA A 23 14.89 3.91 13.26
C ALA A 23 14.19 2.55 13.38
N ASP A 24 13.54 2.32 14.53
CA ASP A 24 12.77 1.11 14.78
C ASP A 24 11.34 1.23 14.19
N VAL A 25 11.11 0.56 13.06
CA VAL A 25 9.86 0.69 12.29
C VAL A 25 9.01 -0.56 12.42
N HIS A 26 7.88 -0.41 13.11
CA HIS A 26 6.84 -1.44 13.21
C HIS A 26 5.65 -1.13 12.30
N MET A 27 5.20 -2.11 11.53
CA MET A 27 4.00 -2.07 10.69
C MET A 27 3.01 -3.14 11.13
N VAL A 28 1.75 -2.76 11.36
CA VAL A 28 0.71 -3.65 11.88
C VAL A 28 -0.43 -3.77 10.87
N THR A 29 -0.95 -4.98 10.67
CA THR A 29 -2.14 -5.22 9.85
C THR A 29 -2.90 -6.47 10.32
N ASP A 30 -4.22 -6.43 10.20
CA ASP A 30 -5.11 -7.56 10.43
C ASP A 30 -5.09 -8.59 9.29
N ARG A 31 -4.54 -8.23 8.14
CA ARG A 31 -4.36 -9.13 7.01
C ARG A 31 -3.22 -10.11 7.27
N PHE A 32 -3.40 -11.36 6.86
CA PHE A 32 -2.37 -12.39 7.03
C PHE A 32 -1.12 -12.15 6.19
N GLU A 33 -1.21 -11.36 5.12
CA GLU A 33 -0.07 -11.02 4.26
C GLU A 33 -0.24 -9.63 3.64
N VAL A 34 0.86 -8.89 3.52
CA VAL A 34 0.89 -7.58 2.88
C VAL A 34 0.76 -7.70 1.37
N GLY A 35 -0.17 -6.96 0.78
CA GLY A 35 -0.51 -7.10 -0.64
C GLY A 35 -1.44 -8.27 -0.94
N MET A 36 -1.90 -9.00 0.08
CA MET A 36 -2.88 -10.07 -0.07
C MET A 36 -4.31 -9.50 -0.05
N TYR A 37 -5.11 -9.93 -1.03
CA TYR A 37 -6.52 -9.57 -1.27
C TYR A 37 -6.79 -8.07 -1.49
N GLY A 38 -7.72 -7.74 -2.39
CA GLY A 38 -8.03 -6.34 -2.71
C GLY A 38 -6.88 -5.68 -3.49
N GLU A 39 -6.97 -5.78 -4.81
CA GLU A 39 -6.09 -5.06 -5.73
C GLU A 39 -6.51 -3.59 -5.75
N ALA A 40 -5.60 -2.69 -5.39
CA ALA A 40 -5.81 -1.25 -5.54
C ALA A 40 -5.45 -0.83 -6.97
N PRO A 41 -5.89 0.35 -7.44
CA PRO A 41 -5.50 0.84 -8.75
C PRO A 41 -3.99 0.93 -8.90
N GLY A 42 -3.50 0.42 -10.02
CA GLY A 42 -2.12 0.45 -10.45
C GLY A 42 -1.92 1.27 -11.73
N ILE A 43 -2.88 2.12 -12.10
CA ILE A 43 -2.79 2.99 -13.28
C ILE A 43 -1.57 3.92 -13.15
N ILE A 44 -0.76 3.97 -14.20
CA ILE A 44 0.39 4.86 -14.31
C ILE A 44 -0.07 6.14 -15.01
N SER A 45 -0.03 7.26 -14.29
CA SER A 45 -0.24 8.59 -14.89
C SER A 45 1.01 9.02 -15.69
N GLU A 46 0.86 9.98 -16.60
CA GLU A 46 1.90 10.37 -17.59
C GLU A 46 3.25 10.77 -16.96
N SER A 47 3.25 11.31 -15.74
CA SER A 47 4.46 11.68 -14.98
C SER A 47 4.64 10.86 -13.70
N GLY A 48 3.87 9.78 -13.56
CA GLY A 48 3.74 9.05 -12.31
C GLY A 48 4.75 7.94 -12.09
N TRP A 49 5.59 7.56 -13.06
CA TRP A 49 6.50 6.42 -12.92
C TRP A 49 7.98 6.80 -13.13
N PRO A 50 8.93 6.27 -12.33
CA PRO A 50 8.74 5.37 -11.19
C PRO A 50 8.23 6.08 -9.94
N ILE A 51 7.37 5.41 -9.15
CA ILE A 51 6.90 5.93 -7.84
C ILE A 51 7.81 5.54 -6.66
N ALA A 52 8.71 4.58 -6.84
CA ALA A 52 9.58 4.05 -5.80
C ALA A 52 11.05 4.10 -6.26
N ARG A 53 11.97 4.19 -5.30
CA ARG A 53 13.41 4.06 -5.56
C ARG A 53 13.74 2.58 -5.76
N ASP A 54 14.75 2.27 -6.57
CA ASP A 54 15.09 0.88 -6.91
C ASP A 54 15.37 0.02 -5.66
N HIS A 55 16.07 0.56 -4.66
CA HIS A 55 16.36 -0.15 -3.41
C HIS A 55 15.15 -0.31 -2.48
N TRP A 56 14.01 0.27 -2.82
CA TRP A 56 12.73 0.02 -2.13
C TRP A 56 11.99 -1.17 -2.72
N LEU A 57 12.49 -1.77 -3.80
CA LEU A 57 11.86 -2.90 -4.44
C LEU A 57 12.71 -4.14 -4.19
N SER A 58 12.05 -5.24 -3.83
CA SER A 58 12.73 -6.53 -3.78
C SER A 58 13.14 -6.96 -5.20
N SER A 59 14.20 -7.76 -5.29
CA SER A 59 14.74 -8.23 -6.58
C SER A 59 13.82 -9.20 -7.33
N THR A 60 12.73 -9.65 -6.71
CA THR A 60 11.84 -10.67 -7.28
C THR A 60 10.36 -10.31 -7.08
N GLY A 61 9.47 -10.90 -7.88
CA GLY A 61 8.03 -10.85 -7.62
C GLY A 61 7.30 -9.55 -8.01
N PHE A 62 7.98 -8.57 -8.61
CA PHE A 62 7.35 -7.41 -9.24
C PHE A 62 7.83 -7.26 -10.69
N ASN A 63 6.88 -7.24 -11.63
CA ASN A 63 7.17 -6.98 -13.03
C ASN A 63 7.17 -5.47 -13.26
N HIS A 64 8.34 -4.93 -13.61
CA HIS A 64 8.46 -3.52 -13.95
C HIS A 64 7.72 -3.21 -15.27
N PRO A 65 7.03 -2.07 -15.36
CA PRO A 65 6.39 -1.65 -16.60
C PRO A 65 7.42 -1.21 -17.64
N ASP A 66 7.19 -1.60 -18.90
CA ASP A 66 8.00 -1.24 -20.06
C ASP A 66 7.34 -0.15 -20.91
N ALA A 67 7.99 0.23 -22.01
CA ALA A 67 7.47 1.19 -22.98
C ALA A 67 6.13 0.71 -23.57
N GLY A 68 5.03 1.30 -23.12
CA GLY A 68 3.67 1.01 -23.56
C GLY A 68 2.77 0.38 -22.50
N ASP A 69 3.31 0.03 -21.33
CA ASP A 69 2.51 -0.30 -20.16
C ASP A 69 1.96 0.98 -19.52
N THR A 70 0.69 0.94 -19.12
CA THR A 70 -0.01 2.08 -18.52
C THR A 70 -0.65 1.72 -17.18
N ALA A 71 -0.39 0.52 -16.68
CA ALA A 71 -0.73 0.08 -15.34
C ALA A 71 0.28 -0.96 -14.84
N ILE A 72 0.27 -1.21 -13.54
CA ILE A 72 0.97 -2.30 -12.86
C ILE A 72 -0.01 -3.07 -11.98
N ARG A 73 0.44 -4.20 -11.42
CA ARG A 73 -0.26 -4.84 -10.30
C ARG A 73 0.16 -4.14 -9.01
N SER A 74 -0.69 -3.26 -8.48
CA SER A 74 -0.45 -2.49 -7.26
C SER A 74 -0.18 -3.39 -6.05
N SER A 75 -0.88 -4.53 -5.96
CA SER A 75 -0.67 -5.56 -4.93
C SER A 75 0.75 -6.15 -4.96
N TRP A 76 1.29 -6.40 -6.16
CA TRP A 76 2.63 -6.94 -6.35
C TRP A 76 3.71 -5.90 -6.07
N LEU A 77 3.49 -4.64 -6.48
CA LEU A 77 4.35 -3.53 -6.08
C LEU A 77 4.43 -3.45 -4.55
N LYS A 78 3.26 -3.40 -3.88
CA LYS A 78 3.17 -3.31 -2.43
C LYS A 78 3.89 -4.47 -1.73
N LYS A 79 3.72 -5.69 -2.24
CA LYS A 79 4.42 -6.88 -1.72
C LYS A 79 5.93 -6.78 -1.90
N SER A 80 6.40 -6.39 -3.09
CA SER A 80 7.84 -6.20 -3.34
C SER A 80 8.44 -5.13 -2.42
N MET A 81 7.73 -4.03 -2.20
CA MET A 81 8.15 -3.00 -1.25
C MET A 81 8.16 -3.49 0.18
N ALA A 82 7.15 -4.23 0.61
CA ALA A 82 7.10 -4.79 1.96
C ALA A 82 8.26 -5.77 2.23
N ILE A 83 8.62 -6.60 1.25
CA ILE A 83 9.76 -7.52 1.35
C ILE A 83 11.06 -6.73 1.53
N SER A 84 11.32 -5.78 0.63
CA SER A 84 12.51 -4.91 0.73
C SER A 84 12.54 -4.15 2.06
N LEU A 85 11.40 -3.65 2.53
CA LEU A 85 11.30 -2.92 3.79
C LEU A 85 11.64 -3.80 5.00
N ALA A 86 11.19 -5.06 4.99
CA ALA A 86 11.53 -6.04 6.02
C ALA A 86 13.02 -6.40 6.00
N GLU A 87 13.61 -6.59 4.82
CA GLU A 87 15.05 -6.83 4.65
C GLU A 87 15.89 -5.66 5.17
N ARG A 88 15.34 -4.45 5.15
CA ARG A 88 15.95 -3.22 5.69
C ARG A 88 15.73 -3.03 7.19
N GLY A 89 15.10 -3.98 7.89
CA GLY A 89 14.98 -3.99 9.34
C GLY A 89 13.60 -3.62 9.88
N ALA A 90 12.60 -3.34 9.04
CA ALA A 90 11.24 -3.08 9.55
C ALA A 90 10.55 -4.37 10.03
N HIS A 91 9.76 -4.25 11.09
CA HIS A 91 9.00 -5.35 11.68
C HIS A 91 7.54 -5.35 11.21
N PHE A 92 7.11 -6.44 10.59
CA PHE A 92 5.71 -6.65 10.19
C PHE A 92 4.97 -7.55 11.17
N HIS A 93 3.85 -7.05 11.67
CA HIS A 93 2.92 -7.77 12.55
C HIS A 93 1.62 -8.01 11.76
N THR A 94 1.54 -9.16 11.10
CA THR A 94 0.41 -9.53 10.22
C THR A 94 -0.57 -10.46 10.92
N GLY A 95 -1.84 -10.45 10.48
CA GLY A 95 -2.89 -11.27 11.06
C GLY A 95 -3.24 -10.84 12.49
N THR A 96 -2.87 -9.62 12.88
CA THR A 96 -3.05 -9.12 14.26
C THR A 96 -4.32 -8.30 14.39
N ARG A 97 -4.98 -8.41 15.54
CA ARG A 97 -5.96 -7.42 15.98
C ARG A 97 -5.28 -6.51 16.99
N THR A 98 -5.20 -5.21 16.66
CA THR A 98 -4.87 -4.18 17.65
C THR A 98 -5.98 -4.15 18.69
N VAL A 99 -5.62 -4.37 19.95
CA VAL A 99 -6.61 -4.51 21.02
C VAL A 99 -6.73 -3.22 21.81
N GLU A 100 -5.58 -2.62 22.15
CA GLU A 100 -5.51 -1.43 23.00
C GLU A 100 -4.35 -0.53 22.57
N GLU A 101 -4.62 0.77 22.50
CA GLU A 101 -3.64 1.82 22.31
C GLU A 101 -3.60 2.67 23.58
N SER A 102 -2.44 2.72 24.26
CA SER A 102 -2.21 3.66 25.35
C SER A 102 -1.34 4.80 24.82
N THR A 103 -1.96 5.93 24.48
CA THR A 103 -1.23 7.13 24.04
C THR A 103 -0.40 7.75 25.15
N ASP A 104 -0.87 7.70 26.40
CA ASP A 104 -0.14 8.21 27.57
C ASP A 104 1.03 7.29 27.95
N GLY A 105 0.85 5.97 27.80
CA GLY A 105 1.87 4.96 28.05
C GLY A 105 2.79 4.68 26.86
N LYS A 106 2.50 5.28 25.69
CA LYS A 106 3.25 5.06 24.44
C LYS A 106 3.41 3.57 24.09
N GLU A 107 2.34 2.80 24.25
CA GLU A 107 2.34 1.36 24.04
C GLU A 107 1.12 0.91 23.22
N VAL A 108 1.34 -0.03 22.30
CA VAL A 108 0.28 -0.76 21.60
C VAL A 108 0.32 -2.22 22.00
N THR A 109 -0.85 -2.78 22.32
CA THR A 109 -1.02 -4.21 22.56
C THR A 109 -1.64 -4.89 21.35
N LEU A 110 -0.93 -5.89 20.81
CA LEU A 110 -1.35 -6.72 19.69
C LEU A 110 -1.84 -8.09 20.18
N SER A 111 -2.92 -8.58 19.59
CA SER A 111 -3.39 -9.95 19.76
C SER A 111 -3.42 -10.71 18.45
N TYR A 112 -3.27 -12.04 18.54
CA TYR A 112 -3.23 -12.93 17.40
C TYR A 112 -4.37 -13.95 17.47
N PRO A 113 -5.05 -14.26 16.34
CA PRO A 113 -6.07 -15.30 16.28
C PRO A 113 -5.56 -16.63 16.85
N GLY A 114 -6.34 -17.24 17.74
CA GLY A 114 -6.06 -18.57 18.28
C GLY A 114 -5.08 -18.62 19.46
N GLY A 115 -4.55 -17.48 19.94
CA GLY A 115 -3.61 -17.44 21.06
C GLY A 115 -4.08 -16.58 22.24
N LYS A 116 -3.61 -16.92 23.45
CA LYS A 116 -3.61 -16.01 24.63
C LYS A 116 -2.43 -15.03 24.61
N THR A 117 -1.57 -15.11 23.60
CA THR A 117 -0.33 -14.34 23.53
C THR A 117 -0.64 -12.92 23.09
N MET A 118 -0.33 -11.97 23.97
CA MET A 118 -0.34 -10.55 23.66
C MET A 118 1.09 -10.08 23.48
N THR A 119 1.34 -9.27 22.45
CA THR A 119 2.63 -8.60 22.25
C THR A 119 2.44 -7.12 22.55
N ARG A 120 3.33 -6.57 23.39
CA ARG A 120 3.35 -5.14 23.72
C ARG A 120 4.51 -4.49 22.99
N ILE A 121 4.24 -3.37 22.34
CA ILE A 121 5.21 -2.63 21.54
C ILE A 121 5.17 -1.18 22.01
N SER A 122 6.28 -0.70 22.55
CA SER A 122 6.46 0.72 22.86
C SER A 122 6.73 1.50 21.57
N PHE A 123 6.26 2.74 21.48
CA PHE A 123 6.46 3.58 20.31
C PHE A 123 6.74 5.03 20.69
N ASP A 124 7.58 5.72 19.92
CA ASP A 124 7.71 7.17 20.08
C ASP A 124 6.57 7.93 19.37
N TYR A 125 6.10 7.37 18.26
CA TYR A 125 5.06 7.96 17.42
C TYR A 125 4.22 6.91 16.68
N ILE A 126 2.90 7.12 16.68
CA ILE A 126 1.95 6.42 15.81
C ILE A 126 1.71 7.27 14.57
N VAL A 127 1.97 6.68 13.40
CA VAL A 127 1.60 7.26 12.11
C VAL A 127 0.17 6.86 11.81
N ALA A 128 -0.70 7.87 11.72
CA ALA A 128 -2.12 7.65 11.45
C ALA A 128 -2.35 6.88 10.15
N ALA A 129 -3.36 6.01 10.19
CA ALA A 129 -3.88 5.34 9.00
C ALA A 129 -4.50 6.34 8.02
N ASN A 130 -4.60 5.95 6.76
CA ASN A 130 -5.23 6.80 5.75
C ASN A 130 -6.71 6.95 6.08
N GLN A 131 -7.25 8.17 5.92
CA GLN A 131 -8.69 8.34 5.89
C GLN A 131 -9.23 7.67 4.63
N LEU A 132 -10.26 6.85 4.79
CA LEU A 132 -10.98 6.23 3.69
C LEU A 132 -11.81 7.30 2.97
N SER A 133 -11.96 7.14 1.66
CA SER A 133 -12.91 7.94 0.88
C SER A 133 -14.26 7.25 0.90
N ASP A 134 -15.35 8.02 0.89
CA ASP A 134 -16.71 7.48 0.76
C ASP A 134 -17.01 7.00 -0.68
N ARG A 135 -16.10 7.24 -1.63
CA ARG A 135 -16.25 6.88 -3.03
C ARG A 135 -15.70 5.48 -3.31
N VAL A 136 -16.59 4.59 -3.74
CA VAL A 136 -16.28 3.18 -4.02
C VAL A 136 -16.25 2.91 -5.52
N TRP A 137 -15.12 2.42 -6.01
CA TRP A 137 -14.91 1.97 -7.38
C TRP A 137 -15.01 0.47 -7.49
N ARG A 138 -15.67 0.00 -8.54
CA ARG A 138 -15.60 -1.41 -8.96
C ARG A 138 -14.46 -1.57 -9.96
N GLY A 139 -13.75 -2.68 -9.84
CA GLY A 139 -12.61 -2.99 -10.69
C GLY A 139 -12.69 -4.39 -11.28
N ALA A 140 -12.00 -4.59 -12.39
CA ALA A 140 -11.78 -5.90 -12.98
C ALA A 140 -10.40 -6.01 -13.61
N VAL A 141 -9.94 -7.26 -13.75
CA VAL A 141 -8.81 -7.63 -14.60
C VAL A 141 -9.35 -8.39 -15.81
N THR A 142 -8.97 -7.99 -17.02
CA THR A 142 -9.42 -8.64 -18.27
C THR A 142 -8.23 -8.99 -19.17
N THR A 143 -8.41 -9.96 -20.06
CA THR A 143 -7.38 -10.34 -21.06
C THR A 143 -7.40 -9.47 -22.31
N LYS A 144 -8.47 -8.70 -22.51
CA LYS A 144 -8.67 -7.81 -23.64
C LYS A 144 -9.12 -6.45 -23.13
N ARG A 145 -8.74 -5.39 -23.85
CA ARG A 145 -9.20 -4.04 -23.57
C ARG A 145 -10.74 -4.00 -23.72
N PRO A 146 -11.49 -3.58 -22.70
CA PRO A 146 -12.93 -3.43 -22.81
C PRO A 146 -13.29 -2.27 -23.75
N SER A 147 -14.43 -2.38 -24.43
CA SER A 147 -14.89 -1.39 -25.43
C SER A 147 -15.75 -0.26 -24.88
N GLY A 148 -16.05 -0.26 -23.57
CA GLY A 148 -16.85 0.77 -22.91
C GLY A 148 -16.01 1.93 -22.34
N GLU A 149 -16.69 2.92 -21.77
CA GLU A 149 -16.07 4.05 -21.07
C GLU A 149 -15.61 3.62 -19.67
N TYR A 150 -14.42 3.02 -19.62
CA TYR A 150 -13.76 2.60 -18.39
C TYR A 150 -12.46 3.38 -18.19
N ILE A 151 -12.04 3.56 -16.93
CA ILE A 151 -10.63 3.85 -16.65
C ILE A 151 -9.88 2.54 -16.85
N THR A 152 -8.87 2.52 -17.72
CA THR A 152 -8.15 1.30 -18.06
C THR A 152 -6.67 1.55 -18.23
N GLY A 153 -5.87 0.54 -17.87
CA GLY A 153 -4.45 0.52 -18.15
C GLY A 153 -3.98 -0.88 -18.51
N ARG A 154 -2.97 -0.96 -19.39
CA ARG A 154 -2.34 -2.21 -19.79
C ARG A 154 -1.22 -2.54 -18.81
N ARG A 155 -1.24 -3.76 -18.28
CA ARG A 155 -0.24 -4.27 -17.34
C ARG A 155 0.87 -5.02 -18.07
N PRO A 156 2.05 -5.20 -17.44
CA PRO A 156 3.20 -5.88 -18.07
C PRO A 156 2.93 -7.36 -18.41
N ASP A 157 2.01 -7.99 -17.68
CA ASP A 157 1.54 -9.35 -17.95
C ASP A 157 0.56 -9.43 -19.15
N SER A 158 0.40 -8.34 -19.90
CA SER A 158 -0.54 -8.16 -21.01
C SER A 158 -2.03 -8.25 -20.64
N THR A 159 -2.37 -8.26 -19.35
CA THR A 159 -3.75 -8.06 -18.90
C THR A 159 -4.09 -6.57 -18.84
N TYR A 160 -5.37 -6.28 -18.72
CA TYR A 160 -5.90 -4.94 -18.55
C TYR A 160 -6.51 -4.78 -17.17
N GLU A 161 -6.13 -3.72 -16.49
CA GLU A 161 -6.85 -3.19 -15.35
C GLU A 161 -8.01 -2.33 -15.84
N VAL A 162 -9.14 -2.42 -15.16
CA VAL A 162 -10.37 -1.71 -15.51
C VAL A 162 -11.02 -1.22 -14.23
N TRP A 163 -11.44 0.05 -14.19
CA TRP A 163 -12.19 0.66 -13.09
C TRP A 163 -13.40 1.44 -13.59
N TRP A 164 -14.48 1.40 -12.81
CA TRP A 164 -15.71 2.12 -13.08
C TRP A 164 -16.56 2.37 -11.83
N GLU A 165 -17.50 3.30 -11.96
CA GLU A 165 -18.54 3.59 -10.97
C GLU A 165 -19.90 3.27 -11.56
N GLY A 166 -20.64 2.36 -10.92
CA GLY A 166 -21.98 1.97 -11.41
C GLY A 166 -21.98 1.40 -12.85
N GLY A 167 -23.15 1.24 -13.46
CA GLY A 167 -23.21 0.77 -14.86
C GLY A 167 -22.79 -0.70 -15.09
N VAL A 168 -22.37 -1.01 -16.32
CA VAL A 168 -22.21 -2.38 -16.81
C VAL A 168 -20.80 -2.91 -16.55
N GLN A 169 -20.72 -4.03 -15.81
CA GLN A 169 -19.47 -4.76 -15.58
C GLN A 169 -18.86 -5.26 -16.91
N PRO A 170 -17.53 -5.20 -17.10
CA PRO A 170 -16.87 -5.75 -18.27
C PRO A 170 -17.15 -7.26 -18.41
N GLN A 171 -17.22 -7.74 -19.66
CA GLN A 171 -17.47 -9.14 -19.95
C GLN A 171 -16.26 -10.02 -19.60
N ASN A 172 -16.54 -11.19 -19.01
CA ASN A 172 -15.56 -12.24 -18.70
C ASN A 172 -14.31 -11.75 -17.92
N PRO A 173 -14.49 -11.14 -16.73
CA PRO A 173 -13.35 -10.71 -15.92
C PRO A 173 -12.59 -11.92 -15.38
N LEU A 174 -11.25 -11.86 -15.40
CA LEU A 174 -10.38 -12.82 -14.71
C LEU A 174 -10.48 -12.67 -13.19
N GLN A 175 -10.69 -11.43 -12.75
CA GLN A 175 -10.79 -11.07 -11.34
C GLN A 175 -11.70 -9.84 -11.21
N LEU A 176 -12.51 -9.81 -10.17
CA LEU A 176 -13.25 -8.63 -9.73
C LEU A 176 -12.57 -8.01 -8.50
N MET A 177 -12.67 -6.69 -8.39
CA MET A 177 -11.95 -5.88 -7.42
C MET A 177 -12.87 -4.76 -6.94
N GLU A 178 -12.55 -4.21 -5.78
CA GLU A 178 -13.22 -3.03 -5.22
C GLU A 178 -12.16 -2.16 -4.57
N TRP A 179 -12.31 -0.85 -4.69
CA TRP A 179 -11.37 0.10 -4.12
C TRP A 179 -12.07 1.39 -3.71
N GLU A 180 -11.71 1.89 -2.53
CA GLU A 180 -12.17 3.16 -1.99
C GLU A 180 -11.15 4.25 -2.30
N GLY A 181 -11.60 5.32 -2.97
CA GLY A 181 -10.74 6.44 -3.32
C GLY A 181 -11.31 7.37 -4.38
N GLU A 182 -10.66 8.51 -4.56
CA GLU A 182 -11.18 9.59 -5.42
C GLU A 182 -11.06 9.30 -6.92
N ASP A 183 -9.86 8.95 -7.40
CA ASP A 183 -9.60 8.68 -8.82
C ASP A 183 -8.58 7.53 -8.96
N PRO A 184 -8.94 6.41 -9.59
CA PRO A 184 -8.04 5.29 -9.85
C PRO A 184 -6.77 5.68 -10.63
N LYS A 185 -6.83 6.71 -11.49
CA LYS A 185 -5.67 7.20 -12.26
C LYS A 185 -4.60 7.83 -11.37
N GLU A 186 -5.02 8.39 -10.24
CA GLU A 186 -4.17 9.16 -9.34
C GLU A 186 -3.73 8.37 -8.11
N ALA A 187 -4.22 7.13 -7.93
CA ALA A 187 -4.02 6.34 -6.72
C ALA A 187 -2.54 6.15 -6.35
N LEU A 188 -1.69 5.80 -7.32
CA LEU A 188 -0.25 5.61 -7.10
C LEU A 188 0.44 6.92 -6.71
N ARG A 189 0.16 8.02 -7.44
CA ARG A 189 0.73 9.34 -7.15
C ARG A 189 0.27 9.86 -5.79
N ASN A 190 -1.02 9.72 -5.49
CA ASN A 190 -1.60 10.13 -4.21
C ASN A 190 -0.97 9.35 -3.05
N ALA A 191 -0.68 8.05 -3.21
CA ALA A 191 0.05 7.28 -2.20
C ALA A 191 1.46 7.84 -1.95
N ALA A 192 2.20 8.20 -3.00
CA ALA A 192 3.52 8.82 -2.90
C ALA A 192 3.48 10.20 -2.21
N THR A 193 2.53 11.05 -2.61
CA THR A 193 2.33 12.38 -1.98
C THR A 193 1.95 12.23 -0.51
N LEU A 194 1.06 11.29 -0.18
CA LEU A 194 0.65 11.03 1.20
C LEU A 194 1.80 10.50 2.05
N ALA A 195 2.67 9.65 1.48
CA ALA A 195 3.88 9.18 2.16
C ALA A 195 4.79 10.35 2.57
N ALA A 196 5.05 11.29 1.66
CA ALA A 196 5.84 12.48 1.94
C ALA A 196 5.19 13.37 3.01
N SER A 197 3.86 13.54 2.99
CA SER A 197 3.13 14.25 4.03
C SER A 197 3.21 13.57 5.40
N LYS A 198 3.11 12.23 5.44
CA LYS A 198 3.31 11.45 6.68
C LYS A 198 4.71 11.67 7.25
N LEU A 199 5.75 11.61 6.40
CA LEU A 199 7.14 11.87 6.81
C LEU A 199 7.32 13.29 7.36
N SER A 200 6.79 14.31 6.65
CA SER A 200 6.84 15.71 7.11
C SER A 200 6.21 15.89 8.49
N ASN A 201 5.10 15.20 8.75
CA ASN A 201 4.43 15.24 10.06
C ASN A 201 5.28 14.58 11.16
N ILE A 202 5.97 13.49 10.86
CA ILE A 202 6.91 12.84 11.81
C ILE A 202 8.09 13.77 12.11
N MET A 203 8.69 14.39 11.09
CA MET A 203 9.82 15.32 11.26
C MET A 203 9.45 16.52 12.12
N LYS A 204 8.22 17.05 12.00
CA LYS A 204 7.73 18.15 12.86
C LYS A 204 7.65 17.77 14.35
N GLN A 205 7.62 16.48 14.69
CA GLN A 205 7.66 16.03 16.09
C GLN A 205 9.10 15.94 16.64
N GLY A 206 10.13 16.24 15.84
CA GLY A 206 11.53 16.20 16.27
C GLY A 206 12.14 14.80 16.38
N LEU A 207 11.56 13.80 15.70
CA LEU A 207 11.97 12.39 15.81
C LEU A 207 13.04 11.95 14.81
N LEU A 208 13.30 12.77 13.78
CA LEU A 208 14.27 12.49 12.73
C LEU A 208 15.14 13.74 12.57
N THR A 209 16.23 13.81 13.33
CA THR A 209 17.23 14.90 13.32
C THR A 209 18.59 14.34 12.97
#